data_AF-A0A1E3ECZ2-F1
#
_entry.id   AF-A0A1E3ECZ2-F1
#
_cell.length_a   1.000
_cell.length_b   1.000
_cell.length_c   1.000
_cell.angle_alpha   90.00
_cell.angle_beta   90.00
_cell.angle_gamma   90.00
#
_symmetry.space_group_name_H-M   'P 1'
#
loop_
_entity.id
_entity.type
_entity.pdbx_description
1 polymer ?
#
loop_
_entity_poly.entity_id
_entity_poly.type
_entity_poly.pdbx_seq_one_letter_code
_entity_poly.pdbx_strand_id
1 'polypeptide(L)'
;MAGDAAHVHSPFGGQGLNVGLLDAVNLGWKLAAVVCDRMPESLLDSYTEERHPIAARVLANTRAQVALMRPDVMTDALREIVADLMSLDEGTRYFGEMISGIRIRYDLGSDHPSVGRLSGNFALGDDCAETTLFDQMEDGRAVLVDATDGAASAIAARWDILVRCVPRRGGASLLIRPDACIAWAADDADTTGLDAALTRWFGPAMQ
;
A
#
# COMPACT_ATOMS: atom_id res chain seq x y z
N MET A 1 6.22 -10.93 -13.71
CA MET A 1 7.44 -11.32 -12.96
C MET A 1 7.38 -10.65 -11.60
N ALA A 2 7.92 -11.25 -10.53
CA ALA A 2 7.93 -10.66 -9.18
C ALA A 2 9.26 -10.97 -8.46
N GLY A 3 9.66 -10.16 -7.48
CA GLY A 3 10.89 -10.35 -6.70
C GLY A 3 12.16 -10.22 -7.53
N ASP A 4 13.21 -10.97 -7.18
CA ASP A 4 14.53 -10.90 -7.85
C ASP A 4 14.46 -11.18 -9.36
N ALA A 5 13.45 -11.93 -9.82
CA ALA A 5 13.20 -12.15 -11.24
C ALA A 5 12.74 -10.87 -11.98
N ALA A 6 12.19 -9.90 -11.27
CA ALA A 6 11.75 -8.61 -11.79
C ALA A 6 12.78 -7.50 -11.56
N HIS A 7 13.59 -7.57 -10.49
CA HIS A 7 14.59 -6.56 -10.16
C HIS A 7 15.72 -7.14 -9.30
N VAL A 8 16.97 -6.96 -9.75
CA VAL A 8 18.18 -7.31 -8.98
C VAL A 8 18.92 -6.03 -8.64
N HIS A 9 19.17 -5.79 -7.36
CA HIS A 9 19.92 -4.64 -6.87
C HIS A 9 20.90 -5.04 -5.77
N SER A 10 21.79 -4.11 -5.40
CA SER A 10 22.74 -4.34 -4.31
C SER A 10 22.02 -4.67 -3.00
N PRO A 11 22.55 -5.55 -2.14
CA PRO A 11 21.91 -5.90 -0.86
C PRO A 11 21.96 -4.77 0.18
N PHE A 12 22.64 -3.66 -0.11
CA PHE A 12 22.70 -2.51 0.79
C PHE A 12 21.29 -2.02 1.15
N GLY A 13 21.06 -1.77 2.45
CA GLY A 13 19.75 -1.40 3.00
C GLY A 13 18.77 -2.57 3.22
N GLY A 14 19.10 -3.81 2.84
CA GLY A 14 18.27 -4.99 3.13
C GLY A 14 16.89 -4.99 2.47
N GLN A 15 16.72 -4.26 1.37
CA GLN A 15 15.39 -3.95 0.82
C GLN A 15 14.84 -5.01 -0.14
N GLY A 16 15.68 -5.91 -0.69
CA GLY A 16 15.29 -6.82 -1.78
C GLY A 16 14.13 -7.76 -1.41
N LEU A 17 14.25 -8.46 -0.27
CA LEU A 17 13.20 -9.37 0.20
C LEU A 17 11.89 -8.63 0.50
N ASN A 18 11.97 -7.45 1.11
CA ASN A 18 10.79 -6.65 1.44
C ASN A 18 10.03 -6.20 0.19
N VAL A 19 10.76 -5.80 -0.86
CA VAL A 19 10.15 -5.43 -2.15
C VAL A 19 9.49 -6.64 -2.81
N GLY A 20 10.18 -7.79 -2.83
CA GLY A 20 9.65 -9.02 -3.42
C GLY A 20 8.40 -9.56 -2.73
N LEU A 21 8.33 -9.49 -1.39
CA LEU A 21 7.13 -9.88 -0.65
C LEU A 21 5.94 -8.98 -1.02
N LEU A 22 6.16 -7.66 -1.07
CA LEU A 22 5.11 -6.72 -1.45
C LEU A 22 4.68 -6.88 -2.92
N ASP A 23 5.57 -7.31 -3.81
CA ASP A 23 5.18 -7.69 -5.18
C ASP A 23 4.25 -8.89 -5.20
N ALA A 24 4.58 -9.94 -4.42
CA ALA A 24 3.80 -11.16 -4.35
C ALA A 24 2.40 -10.90 -3.77
N VAL A 25 2.32 -10.12 -2.68
CA VAL A 25 1.04 -9.75 -2.06
C VAL A 25 0.20 -8.88 -3.00
N ASN A 26 0.81 -7.92 -3.72
CA ASN A 26 0.10 -7.10 -4.70
C ASN A 26 -0.43 -7.90 -5.90
N LEU A 27 0.38 -8.83 -6.42
CA LEU A 27 0.01 -9.64 -7.59
C LEU A 27 -0.98 -10.75 -7.23
N GLY A 28 -0.83 -11.38 -6.07
CA GLY A 28 -1.54 -12.60 -5.70
C GLY A 28 -3.07 -12.45 -5.77
N TRP A 29 -3.60 -11.39 -5.15
CA TRP A 29 -5.05 -11.15 -5.14
C TRP A 29 -5.59 -10.76 -6.53
N LYS A 30 -4.83 -9.98 -7.32
CA LYS A 30 -5.21 -9.58 -8.68
C LYS A 30 -5.24 -10.78 -9.61
N LEU A 31 -4.22 -11.63 -9.53
CA LEU A 31 -4.14 -12.86 -10.32
C LEU A 31 -5.27 -13.82 -9.96
N ALA A 32 -5.56 -13.99 -8.66
CA ALA A 32 -6.70 -14.79 -8.22
C ALA A 32 -8.05 -14.19 -8.69
N ALA A 33 -8.19 -12.87 -8.77
CA ALA A 33 -9.40 -12.25 -9.29
C ALA A 33 -9.60 -12.52 -10.79
N VAL A 34 -8.53 -12.46 -11.59
CA VAL A 34 -8.58 -12.73 -13.03
C VAL A 34 -8.78 -14.22 -13.33
N VAL A 35 -8.02 -15.10 -12.68
CA VAL A 35 -8.12 -16.57 -12.91
C VAL A 35 -9.48 -17.13 -12.49
N CYS A 36 -10.16 -16.50 -11.52
CA CYS A 36 -11.51 -16.86 -11.12
C CYS A 36 -12.61 -16.14 -11.92
N ASP A 37 -12.28 -15.50 -13.06
CA ASP A 37 -13.20 -14.78 -13.95
C ASP A 37 -14.00 -13.64 -13.26
N ARG A 38 -13.47 -13.09 -12.16
CA ARG A 38 -14.12 -11.99 -11.42
C ARG A 38 -13.72 -10.61 -11.94
N MET A 39 -12.55 -10.50 -12.55
CA MET A 39 -11.99 -9.25 -13.05
C MET A 39 -11.36 -9.44 -14.42
N PRO A 40 -11.36 -8.40 -15.28
CA PRO A 40 -10.70 -8.45 -16.57
C PRO A 40 -9.17 -8.52 -16.41
N GLU A 41 -8.48 -9.05 -17.43
CA GLU A 41 -7.01 -9.11 -17.48
C GLU A 41 -6.34 -7.75 -17.27
N SER A 42 -7.01 -6.65 -17.65
CA SER A 42 -6.51 -5.28 -17.46
C SER A 42 -6.28 -4.92 -15.99
N LEU A 43 -6.84 -5.66 -15.02
CA LEU A 43 -6.47 -5.50 -13.61
C LEU A 43 -4.99 -5.82 -13.38
N LEU A 44 -4.41 -6.76 -14.14
CA LEU A 44 -3.00 -7.12 -14.02
C LEU A 44 -2.07 -6.03 -14.54
N ASP A 45 -2.52 -5.15 -15.43
CA ASP A 45 -1.72 -4.01 -15.88
C ASP A 45 -1.37 -3.09 -14.70
N SER A 46 -2.31 -2.95 -13.75
CA SER A 46 -2.08 -2.18 -12.51
C SER A 46 -0.94 -2.74 -11.66
N TYR A 47 -0.60 -4.04 -11.76
CA TYR A 47 0.58 -4.57 -11.05
C TYR A 47 1.86 -3.88 -11.53
N THR A 48 2.02 -3.74 -12.84
CA THR A 48 3.20 -3.09 -13.41
C THR A 48 3.20 -1.60 -13.08
N GLU A 49 2.06 -0.91 -13.25
CA GLU A 49 1.91 0.51 -12.95
C GLU A 49 2.23 0.82 -11.47
N GLU A 50 1.80 -0.04 -10.56
CA GLU A 50 2.01 0.14 -9.12
C GLU A 50 3.42 -0.24 -8.67
N ARG A 51 3.98 -1.35 -9.17
CA ARG A 51 5.21 -1.95 -8.61
C ARG A 51 6.48 -1.51 -9.33
N HIS A 52 6.43 -1.22 -10.63
CA HIS A 52 7.62 -0.80 -11.38
C HIS A 52 8.23 0.51 -10.86
N PRO A 53 7.46 1.58 -10.56
CA PRO A 53 8.04 2.82 -10.01
C PRO A 53 8.72 2.62 -8.65
N ILE A 54 8.25 1.67 -7.83
CA ILE A 54 8.84 1.36 -6.53
C ILE A 54 10.18 0.66 -6.71
N ALA A 55 10.23 -0.38 -7.54
CA ALA A 55 11.47 -1.09 -7.86
C ALA A 55 12.53 -0.12 -8.44
N ALA A 56 12.12 0.79 -9.33
CA ALA A 56 13.00 1.81 -9.89
C ALA A 56 13.59 2.75 -8.82
N ARG A 57 12.79 3.17 -7.82
CA ARG A 57 13.27 4.00 -6.70
C ARG A 57 14.25 3.26 -5.81
N VAL A 58 14.00 1.99 -5.51
CA VAL A 58 14.91 1.15 -4.72
C VAL A 58 16.24 0.93 -5.45
N LEU A 59 16.19 0.69 -6.76
CA LEU A 59 17.40 0.59 -7.59
C LEU A 59 18.20 1.90 -7.60
N ALA A 60 17.53 3.05 -7.70
CA ALA A 60 18.19 4.35 -7.64
C ALA A 60 18.85 4.60 -6.27
N ASN A 61 18.15 4.28 -5.17
CA ASN A 61 18.66 4.41 -3.80
C ASN A 61 19.91 3.54 -3.58
N THR A 62 19.83 2.25 -3.96
CA THR A 62 20.96 1.33 -3.79
C THR A 62 22.17 1.71 -4.64
N ARG A 63 21.97 2.29 -5.84
CA ARG A 63 23.05 2.90 -6.64
C ARG A 63 23.69 4.10 -5.93
N ALA A 64 22.87 4.96 -5.30
CA ALA A 64 23.38 6.09 -4.53
C ALA A 64 24.20 5.62 -3.32
N GLN A 65 23.75 4.59 -2.60
CA GLN A 65 24.50 3.99 -1.49
C GLN A 65 25.83 3.40 -1.97
N VAL A 66 25.86 2.68 -3.09
CA VAL A 66 27.11 2.18 -3.69
C VAL A 66 28.06 3.31 -4.05
N ALA A 67 27.56 4.40 -4.64
CA ALA A 67 28.37 5.58 -4.94
C ALA A 67 28.94 6.21 -3.66
N LEU A 68 28.12 6.33 -2.61
CA LEU A 68 28.56 6.82 -1.31
C LEU A 68 29.58 5.90 -0.66
N MET A 69 29.67 4.61 -0.98
CA MET A 69 30.63 3.67 -0.37
C MET A 69 31.99 3.60 -1.09
N ARG A 70 32.24 4.45 -2.10
CA ARG A 70 33.52 4.47 -2.80
C ARG A 70 34.66 4.94 -1.88
N PRO A 71 35.81 4.23 -1.85
CA PRO A 71 36.94 4.61 -1.02
C PRO A 71 37.78 5.67 -1.73
N ASP A 72 37.39 6.94 -1.59
CA ASP A 72 38.14 8.09 -2.08
C ASP A 72 37.89 9.34 -1.24
N VAL A 73 38.86 10.26 -1.23
CA VAL A 73 38.85 11.45 -0.36
C VAL A 73 37.67 12.38 -0.60
N MET A 74 37.13 12.43 -1.82
CA MET A 74 35.99 13.29 -2.14
C MET A 74 34.69 12.67 -1.63
N THR A 75 34.55 11.35 -1.79
CA THR A 75 33.42 10.59 -1.25
C THR A 75 33.43 10.57 0.28
N ASP A 76 34.60 10.56 0.93
CA ASP A 76 34.70 10.64 2.39
C ASP A 76 34.15 11.97 2.93
N ALA A 77 34.55 13.10 2.34
CA ALA A 77 34.01 14.42 2.71
C ALA A 77 32.50 14.53 2.43
N LEU A 78 32.02 13.95 1.33
CA LEU A 78 30.58 13.87 1.05
C LEU A 78 29.84 13.02 2.09
N ARG A 79 30.44 11.91 2.54
CA ARG A 79 29.85 11.03 3.55
C ARG A 79 29.67 11.76 4.88
N GLU A 80 30.62 12.59 5.28
CA GLU A 80 30.51 13.42 6.49
C GLU A 80 29.29 14.34 6.41
N ILE A 81 29.12 15.06 5.29
CA ILE A 81 27.95 15.94 5.09
C ILE A 81 26.63 15.14 5.11
N VAL A 82 26.59 13.97 4.47
CA VAL A 82 25.39 13.11 4.47
C VAL A 82 25.11 12.58 5.88
N ALA A 83 26.14 12.20 6.64
CA ALA A 83 26.00 11.76 8.02
C ALA A 83 25.46 12.88 8.92
N ASP A 84 25.94 14.11 8.75
CA ASP A 84 25.43 15.28 9.47
C ASP A 84 23.94 15.50 9.14
N LEU A 85 23.56 15.45 7.85
CA LEU A 85 22.15 15.54 7.44
C LEU A 85 21.31 14.42 8.05
N MET A 86 21.81 13.19 8.12
CA MET A 86 21.12 12.07 8.74
C MET A 86 20.93 12.25 10.24
N SER A 87 21.81 12.98 10.91
CA SER A 87 21.71 13.24 12.36
C SER A 87 20.66 14.29 12.75
N LEU A 88 20.13 15.04 11.77
CA LEU A 88 18.97 15.90 11.97
C LEU A 88 17.68 15.06 12.09
N ASP A 89 16.71 15.52 12.87
CA ASP A 89 15.43 14.82 13.09
C ASP A 89 14.69 14.57 11.75
N GLU A 90 14.60 15.58 10.88
CA GLU A 90 13.98 15.44 9.56
C GLU A 90 14.77 14.52 8.63
N GLY A 91 16.10 14.49 8.77
CA GLY A 91 16.97 13.61 8.01
C GLY A 91 16.80 12.15 8.43
N THR A 92 16.88 11.87 9.74
CA THR A 92 16.60 10.55 10.31
C THR A 92 15.22 10.05 9.85
N ARG A 93 14.19 10.90 9.95
CA ARG A 93 12.85 10.55 9.49
C ARG A 93 12.83 10.26 7.98
N TYR A 94 13.40 11.13 7.14
CA TYR A 94 13.42 10.96 5.69
C TYR A 94 14.08 9.65 5.26
N PHE A 95 15.28 9.35 5.79
CA PHE A 95 16.02 8.14 5.44
C PHE A 95 15.41 6.88 6.05
N GLY A 96 14.90 6.94 7.29
CA GLY A 96 14.18 5.84 7.92
C GLY A 96 12.92 5.46 7.14
N GLU A 97 12.13 6.46 6.74
CA GLU A 97 10.94 6.28 5.90
C GLU A 97 11.27 5.75 4.49
N MET A 98 12.41 6.18 3.90
CA MET A 98 12.88 5.68 2.60
C MET A 98 13.28 4.21 2.66
N ILE A 99 13.99 3.80 3.72
CA ILE A 99 14.52 2.43 3.84
C ILE A 99 13.43 1.44 4.23
N SER A 100 12.52 1.85 5.14
CA SER A 100 11.44 1.00 5.66
C SER A 100 10.34 0.67 4.65
N GLY A 101 10.21 1.44 3.57
CA GLY A 101 9.13 1.28 2.60
C GLY A 101 7.79 1.89 3.01
N ILE A 102 7.72 2.55 4.18
CA ILE A 102 6.49 3.20 4.70
C ILE A 102 5.98 4.32 3.76
N ARG A 103 6.85 4.87 2.91
CA ARG A 103 6.49 5.90 1.93
C ARG A 103 5.84 5.38 0.66
N ILE A 104 5.64 4.07 0.53
CA ILE A 104 4.97 3.52 -0.65
C ILE A 104 3.56 4.12 -0.74
N ARG A 105 3.32 4.81 -1.86
CA ARG A 105 2.02 5.33 -2.27
C ARG A 105 1.87 5.09 -3.77
N TYR A 106 0.88 4.29 -4.14
CA TYR A 106 0.47 4.11 -5.53
C TYR A 106 -0.29 5.35 -6.02
N ASP A 107 -0.12 5.69 -7.28
CA ASP A 107 -0.95 6.72 -7.91
C ASP A 107 -2.26 6.09 -8.39
N LEU A 108 -3.34 6.32 -7.65
CA LEU A 108 -4.67 5.83 -7.97
C LEU A 108 -5.59 6.93 -8.51
N GLY A 109 -5.05 8.11 -8.84
CA GLY A 109 -5.83 9.24 -9.36
C GLY A 109 -6.71 9.94 -8.31
N SER A 110 -6.29 9.97 -7.05
CA SER A 110 -7.02 10.63 -5.95
C SER A 110 -6.14 11.62 -5.19
N ASP A 111 -6.72 12.78 -4.89
CA ASP A 111 -6.07 13.82 -4.07
C ASP A 111 -6.09 13.50 -2.58
N HIS A 112 -6.92 12.55 -2.13
CA HIS A 112 -7.03 12.19 -0.72
C HIS A 112 -5.69 11.60 -0.21
N PRO A 113 -5.11 12.12 0.88
CA PRO A 113 -3.73 11.84 1.30
C PRO A 113 -3.48 10.37 1.67
N SER A 114 -4.52 9.65 2.10
CA SER A 114 -4.46 8.23 2.44
C SER A 114 -4.52 7.31 1.21
N VAL A 115 -5.15 7.73 0.10
CA VAL A 115 -5.37 6.84 -1.05
C VAL A 115 -4.03 6.50 -1.71
N GLY A 116 -3.86 5.21 -2.02
CA GLY A 116 -2.66 4.61 -2.57
C GLY A 116 -1.62 4.20 -1.55
N ARG A 117 -1.75 4.60 -0.27
CA ARG A 117 -0.83 4.16 0.79
C ARG A 117 -1.18 2.76 1.26
N LEU A 118 -0.18 2.06 1.78
CA LEU A 118 -0.41 0.84 2.55
C LEU A 118 -0.90 1.22 3.96
N SER A 119 -2.01 0.62 4.37
CA SER A 119 -2.54 0.79 5.71
C SER A 119 -1.64 0.08 6.72
N GLY A 120 -1.36 0.76 7.84
CA GLY A 120 -0.83 0.11 9.03
C GLY A 120 -1.92 -0.71 9.74
N ASN A 121 -1.52 -1.50 10.73
CA ASN A 121 -2.48 -2.16 11.59
C ASN A 121 -3.06 -1.17 12.62
N PHE A 122 -4.36 -1.19 12.83
CA PHE A 122 -5.03 -0.37 13.84
C PHE A 122 -6.22 -1.13 14.43
N ALA A 123 -6.59 -0.77 15.66
CA ALA A 123 -7.71 -1.37 16.38
C ALA A 123 -9.05 -1.01 15.71
N LEU A 124 -9.95 -2.00 15.67
CA LEU A 124 -11.32 -1.91 15.19
C LEU A 124 -12.26 -2.20 16.37
N GLY A 125 -13.19 -1.29 16.66
CA GLY A 125 -14.16 -1.41 17.76
C GLY A 125 -13.79 -0.65 19.02
N ASP A 126 -14.73 -0.59 19.98
CA ASP A 126 -14.62 0.20 21.22
C ASP A 126 -14.49 -0.66 22.50
N ASP A 127 -14.77 -1.98 22.49
CA ASP A 127 -14.93 -2.77 23.72
C ASP A 127 -14.23 -4.15 23.72
N CYS A 128 -13.30 -4.30 24.68
CA CYS A 128 -12.71 -5.49 25.34
C CYS A 128 -12.21 -6.72 24.55
N ALA A 129 -12.52 -6.85 23.26
CA ALA A 129 -11.78 -7.67 22.32
C ALA A 129 -11.49 -6.80 21.10
N GLU A 130 -10.44 -5.97 21.20
CA GLU A 130 -9.96 -5.17 20.08
C GLU A 130 -9.46 -6.11 18.99
N THR A 131 -10.30 -6.37 17.98
CA THR A 131 -9.81 -6.94 16.73
C THR A 131 -9.09 -5.86 15.96
N THR A 132 -8.06 -6.20 15.23
CA THR A 132 -7.28 -5.26 14.43
C THR A 132 -7.65 -5.36 12.96
N LEU A 133 -7.27 -4.35 12.17
CA LEU A 133 -7.42 -4.41 10.72
C LEU A 133 -6.85 -5.71 10.15
N PHE A 134 -5.66 -6.11 10.60
CA PHE A 134 -4.99 -7.29 10.06
C PHE A 134 -5.71 -8.59 10.40
N ASP A 135 -6.36 -8.69 11.57
CA ASP A 135 -7.20 -9.85 11.91
C ASP A 135 -8.39 -9.98 10.93
N GLN A 136 -8.90 -8.85 10.41
CA GLN A 136 -10.00 -8.83 9.44
C GLN A 136 -9.56 -9.12 8.00
N MET A 137 -8.25 -9.20 7.74
CA MET A 137 -7.66 -9.37 6.41
C MET A 137 -7.07 -10.77 6.18
N GLU A 138 -7.06 -11.65 7.19
CA GLU A 138 -6.42 -12.98 7.12
C GLU A 138 -7.03 -13.89 6.03
N ASP A 139 -8.29 -13.69 5.68
CA ASP A 139 -9.00 -14.45 4.65
C ASP A 139 -8.81 -13.90 3.22
N GLY A 140 -7.99 -12.85 3.06
CA GLY A 140 -7.68 -12.24 1.77
C GLY A 140 -8.82 -11.42 1.16
N ARG A 141 -9.87 -11.10 1.94
CA ARG A 141 -10.92 -10.17 1.51
C ARG A 141 -10.48 -8.72 1.63
N ALA A 142 -11.09 -7.86 0.83
CA ALA A 142 -10.98 -6.43 1.05
C ALA A 142 -11.77 -6.03 2.30
N VAL A 143 -11.37 -4.93 2.95
CA VAL A 143 -12.05 -4.41 4.14
C VAL A 143 -12.53 -2.99 3.85
N LEU A 144 -13.82 -2.73 4.07
CA LEU A 144 -14.38 -1.38 4.13
C LEU A 144 -14.56 -1.00 5.60
N VAL A 145 -13.76 -0.05 6.07
CA VAL A 145 -13.94 0.59 7.37
C VAL A 145 -14.93 1.73 7.19
N ASP A 146 -16.08 1.63 7.84
CA ASP A 146 -17.22 2.52 7.67
C ASP A 146 -17.39 3.46 8.87
N ALA A 147 -17.11 4.75 8.67
CA ALA A 147 -17.33 5.82 9.64
C ALA A 147 -18.63 6.62 9.40
N THR A 148 -19.47 6.17 8.46
CA THR A 148 -20.67 6.87 7.97
C THR A 148 -21.99 6.33 8.56
N ASP A 149 -21.92 5.68 9.72
CA ASP A 149 -23.08 5.04 10.38
C ASP A 149 -23.84 4.07 9.45
N GLY A 150 -23.10 3.30 8.65
CA GLY A 150 -23.64 2.24 7.79
C GLY A 150 -23.93 2.66 6.36
N ALA A 151 -23.85 3.94 5.99
CA ALA A 151 -24.15 4.39 4.62
C ALA A 151 -23.17 3.80 3.59
N ALA A 152 -21.87 3.78 3.88
CA ALA A 152 -20.86 3.17 3.03
C ALA A 152 -21.03 1.64 2.96
N SER A 153 -21.32 0.99 4.09
CA SER A 153 -21.61 -0.45 4.15
C SER A 153 -22.83 -0.83 3.30
N ALA A 154 -23.88 0.00 3.29
CA ALA A 154 -25.06 -0.23 2.46
C ALA A 154 -24.75 -0.22 0.96
N ILE A 155 -23.82 0.63 0.51
CA ILE A 155 -23.33 0.64 -0.88
C ILE A 155 -22.53 -0.65 -1.16
N ALA A 156 -21.62 -1.00 -0.25
CA ALA A 156 -20.73 -2.16 -0.40
C ALA A 156 -21.42 -3.52 -0.22
N ALA A 157 -22.65 -3.57 0.29
CA ALA A 157 -23.43 -4.79 0.43
C ALA A 157 -23.59 -5.58 -0.88
N ARG A 158 -23.44 -4.92 -2.03
CA ARG A 158 -23.46 -5.55 -3.37
C ARG A 158 -22.18 -6.33 -3.72
N TRP A 159 -21.15 -6.24 -2.88
CA TRP A 159 -19.86 -6.94 -2.98
C TRP A 159 -19.56 -7.75 -1.72
N ASP A 160 -20.58 -8.17 -0.98
CA ASP A 160 -20.51 -8.82 0.34
C ASP A 160 -19.62 -10.08 0.41
N ILE A 161 -19.36 -10.77 -0.69
CA ILE A 161 -18.42 -11.90 -0.75
C ILE A 161 -16.96 -11.41 -0.79
N LEU A 162 -16.70 -10.28 -1.46
CA LEU A 162 -15.35 -9.77 -1.73
C LEU A 162 -14.90 -8.72 -0.71
N VAL A 163 -15.85 -7.95 -0.17
CA VAL A 163 -15.61 -6.81 0.72
C VAL A 163 -16.27 -7.07 2.06
N ARG A 164 -15.47 -7.05 3.13
CA ARG A 164 -15.91 -7.14 4.52
C ARG A 164 -16.13 -5.74 5.06
N CYS A 165 -17.34 -5.43 5.50
CA CYS A 165 -17.65 -4.14 6.10
C CYS A 165 -17.44 -4.19 7.60
N VAL A 166 -16.72 -3.21 8.15
CA VAL A 166 -16.46 -3.08 9.59
C VAL A 166 -16.82 -1.65 10.03
N PRO A 167 -17.69 -1.47 11.04
CA PRO A 167 -18.03 -0.14 11.54
C PRO A 167 -16.85 0.48 12.30
N ARG A 168 -16.72 1.81 12.23
CA ARG A 168 -15.81 2.61 13.06
C ARG A 168 -16.50 3.87 13.55
N ARG A 169 -16.21 4.29 14.79
CA ARG A 169 -16.63 5.60 15.28
C ARG A 169 -15.60 6.67 14.91
N GLY A 170 -16.03 7.62 14.07
CA GLY A 170 -15.24 8.81 13.73
C GLY A 170 -14.06 8.59 12.77
N GLY A 171 -13.51 9.72 12.31
CA GLY A 171 -12.46 9.81 11.29
C GLY A 171 -12.91 9.37 9.89
N ALA A 172 -11.97 9.16 8.97
CA ALA A 172 -12.23 8.74 7.58
C ALA A 172 -12.75 7.30 7.42
N SER A 173 -13.68 7.10 6.50
CA SER A 173 -14.01 5.79 5.94
C SER A 173 -12.93 5.35 4.95
N LEU A 174 -12.60 4.06 4.92
CA LEU A 174 -11.48 3.52 4.14
C LEU A 174 -11.89 2.24 3.41
N LEU A 175 -11.67 2.17 2.11
CA LEU A 175 -11.70 0.91 1.35
C LEU A 175 -10.27 0.40 1.21
N ILE A 176 -9.99 -0.76 1.79
CA ILE A 176 -8.66 -1.35 1.89
C ILE A 176 -8.65 -2.64 1.09
N ARG A 177 -7.76 -2.72 0.09
CA ARG A 177 -7.55 -3.90 -0.75
C ARG A 177 -6.94 -5.05 0.04
N PRO A 178 -6.99 -6.30 -0.48
CA PRO A 178 -6.34 -7.46 0.15
C PRO A 178 -4.83 -7.30 0.40
N ASP A 179 -4.16 -6.39 -0.32
CA ASP A 179 -2.75 -6.07 -0.14
C ASP A 179 -2.49 -4.87 0.79
N ALA A 180 -3.47 -4.52 1.62
CA ALA A 180 -3.48 -3.38 2.54
C ALA A 180 -3.43 -1.99 1.88
N CYS A 181 -3.48 -1.90 0.55
CA CYS A 181 -3.56 -0.62 -0.13
C CYS A 181 -4.92 0.05 0.12
N ILE A 182 -4.92 1.29 0.58
CA ILE A 182 -6.12 2.12 0.67
C ILE A 182 -6.52 2.55 -0.75
N ALA A 183 -7.57 1.92 -1.28
CA ALA A 183 -8.08 2.13 -2.63
C ALA A 183 -9.04 3.32 -2.73
N TRP A 184 -9.72 3.65 -1.64
CA TRP A 184 -10.60 4.80 -1.52
C TRP A 184 -10.63 5.25 -0.06
N ALA A 185 -10.81 6.54 0.16
CA ALA A 185 -11.00 7.12 1.47
C ALA A 185 -11.85 8.38 1.34
N ALA A 186 -12.68 8.61 2.35
CA ALA A 186 -13.45 9.84 2.49
C ALA A 186 -13.55 10.22 3.96
N ASP A 187 -13.43 11.51 4.24
CA ASP A 187 -13.65 12.09 5.57
C ASP A 187 -15.15 12.28 5.83
N ASP A 188 -15.51 12.43 7.11
CA ASP A 188 -16.88 12.62 7.56
C ASP A 188 -17.85 11.53 7.07
N ALA A 189 -19.13 11.87 6.89
CA ALA A 189 -20.16 10.97 6.39
C ALA A 189 -20.20 10.88 4.84
N ASP A 190 -19.11 11.23 4.15
CA ASP A 190 -19.06 11.21 2.69
C ASP A 190 -18.84 9.79 2.13
N THR A 191 -19.56 9.49 1.06
CA THR A 191 -19.50 8.20 0.32
C THR A 191 -19.19 8.41 -1.17
N THR A 192 -18.88 9.65 -1.57
CA THR A 192 -18.63 10.03 -2.95
C THR A 192 -17.48 9.19 -3.54
N GLY A 193 -17.75 8.56 -4.69
CA GLY A 193 -16.77 7.75 -5.41
C GLY A 193 -16.58 6.32 -4.88
N LEU A 194 -17.24 5.92 -3.78
CA LEU A 194 -17.11 4.56 -3.23
C LEU A 194 -17.56 3.48 -4.22
N ASP A 195 -18.73 3.65 -4.84
CA ASP A 195 -19.26 2.70 -5.84
C ASP A 195 -18.31 2.54 -7.05
N ALA A 196 -17.74 3.65 -7.51
CA ALA A 196 -16.76 3.66 -8.59
C ALA A 196 -15.45 2.94 -8.17
N ALA A 197 -14.99 3.15 -6.93
CA ALA A 197 -13.82 2.46 -6.40
C ALA A 197 -14.06 0.96 -6.24
N LEU A 198 -15.22 0.56 -5.70
CA LEU A 198 -15.64 -0.84 -5.59
C LEU A 198 -15.67 -1.50 -6.97
N THR A 199 -16.29 -0.83 -7.95
CA THR A 199 -16.37 -1.32 -9.33
C THR A 199 -14.98 -1.45 -9.97
N ARG A 200 -14.10 -0.48 -9.76
CA ARG A 200 -12.74 -0.49 -10.29
C ARG A 200 -11.90 -1.68 -9.79
N TRP A 201 -12.00 -2.01 -8.50
CA TRP A 201 -11.11 -2.99 -7.88
C TRP A 201 -11.72 -4.39 -7.72
N PHE A 202 -13.05 -4.49 -7.69
CA PHE A 202 -13.77 -5.75 -7.43
C PHE A 202 -14.83 -6.08 -8.49
N GLY A 203 -14.91 -5.28 -9.56
CA GLY A 203 -15.78 -5.55 -10.69
C GLY A 203 -17.21 -5.08 -10.46
N PRO A 204 -18.12 -5.29 -11.42
CA PRO A 204 -19.52 -4.91 -11.25
C PRO A 204 -20.12 -5.62 -10.02
N ALA A 205 -21.07 -4.94 -9.38
CA ALA A 205 -21.85 -5.53 -8.30
C ALA A 205 -22.43 -6.90 -8.69
N MET A 206 -22.39 -7.83 -7.74
CA MET A 206 -23.05 -9.13 -7.91
C MET A 206 -24.57 -8.89 -7.92
N GLN A 207 -25.27 -9.55 -8.85
CA GLN A 207 -26.74 -9.53 -8.93
C GLN A 207 -27.35 -10.51 -7.93
#